data_AF-A0A7S1ZYI5-F1
#
_entry.id   AF-A0A7S1ZYI5-F1
#
_cell.length_a   1.000
_cell.length_b   1.000
_cell.length_c   1.000
_cell.angle_alpha   90.00
_cell.angle_beta   90.00
_cell.angle_gamma   90.00
#
_symmetry.space_group_name_H-M   'P 1'
#
loop_
_entity.id
_entity.type
_entity.pdbx_description
1 polymer ?
#
loop_
_entity_poly.entity_id
_entity_poly.type
_entity_poly.pdbx_seq_one_letter_code
_entity_poly.pdbx_strand_id
1 'polypeptide(L)'
;TPEDVVGVLKGRGWEAEIVEESSVAPLIKTSPQGLMKCVDGRPSDHPAMDGPKSLGGVYAIATNRGVTDIEGLKKICEEVKEKGSVPSCHGDEHAHPAPMGCGFFKLWSQSKLEGIPPPKFDSEEGKAAILEAGGVYECLAGSHEEKVVYINFVEGTTLAPNGDDQAFVVDAWMTGTYNLDVPKYLVAAASTVEQLGGPLKAKLIVPGPPP
;
A
#
# COMPACT_ATOMS: atom_id res chain seq x y z
N THR A 1 13.06 14.41 -1.40
CA THR A 1 12.04 15.24 -0.71
C THR A 1 10.71 15.11 -1.44
N PRO A 2 9.59 15.68 -0.96
CA PRO A 2 8.35 15.74 -1.73
C PRO A 2 8.53 16.36 -3.13
N GLU A 3 9.39 17.37 -3.28
CA GLU A 3 9.69 18.01 -4.57
C GLU A 3 10.36 17.05 -5.55
N ASP A 4 11.31 16.23 -5.07
CA ASP A 4 11.95 15.19 -5.90
C ASP A 4 10.91 14.18 -6.40
N VAL A 5 9.97 13.78 -5.52
CA VAL A 5 8.91 12.84 -5.87
C VAL A 5 7.98 13.45 -6.93
N VAL A 6 7.61 14.73 -6.81
CA VAL A 6 6.87 15.45 -7.86
C VAL A 6 7.64 15.43 -9.19
N GLY A 7 8.95 15.73 -9.15
CA GLY A 7 9.80 15.71 -10.34
C GLY A 7 9.81 14.34 -11.03
N VAL A 8 9.98 13.27 -10.27
CA VAL A 8 9.95 11.89 -10.77
C VAL A 8 8.59 11.56 -11.38
N LEU A 9 7.49 11.84 -10.67
CA LEU A 9 6.13 11.54 -11.15
C LEU A 9 5.81 12.31 -12.45
N LYS A 10 6.12 13.60 -12.51
CA LYS A 10 5.95 14.41 -13.74
C LYS A 10 6.78 13.86 -14.91
N GLY A 11 8.01 13.42 -14.63
CA GLY A 11 8.86 12.75 -15.63
C GLY A 11 8.26 11.45 -16.18
N ARG A 12 7.35 10.81 -15.43
CA ARG A 12 6.58 9.62 -15.83
C ARG A 12 5.22 9.95 -16.46
N GLY A 13 4.91 11.24 -16.67
CA GLY A 13 3.65 11.69 -17.28
C GLY A 13 2.49 11.91 -16.31
N TRP A 14 2.77 11.98 -15.00
CA TRP A 14 1.73 12.24 -13.99
C TRP A 14 1.49 13.73 -13.79
N GLU A 15 0.25 14.08 -13.44
CA GLU A 15 -0.05 15.31 -12.72
C GLU A 15 0.33 15.10 -11.24
N ALA A 16 1.20 15.95 -10.68
CA ALA A 16 1.61 15.83 -9.28
C ALA A 16 1.75 17.20 -8.62
N GLU A 17 1.18 17.33 -7.43
CA GLU A 17 1.24 18.54 -6.60
C GLU A 17 1.49 18.20 -5.12
N ILE A 18 2.13 19.13 -4.41
CA ILE A 18 2.29 19.07 -2.95
C ILE A 18 1.13 19.83 -2.34
N VAL A 19 0.50 19.24 -1.33
CA VAL A 19 -0.67 19.79 -0.64
C VAL A 19 -0.49 19.66 0.86
N GLU A 20 -1.01 20.61 1.63
CA GLU A 20 -1.02 20.51 3.09
C GLU A 20 -2.10 19.52 3.55
N GLU A 21 -1.88 18.86 4.70
CA GLU A 21 -2.87 17.95 5.31
C GLU A 21 -4.25 18.59 5.55
N SER A 22 -4.28 19.91 5.75
CA SER A 22 -5.51 20.70 5.92
C SER A 22 -6.38 20.80 4.66
N SER A 23 -5.80 20.50 3.49
CA SER A 23 -6.45 20.64 2.17
C SER A 23 -7.06 19.35 1.62
N VAL A 24 -6.89 18.24 2.35
CA VAL A 24 -7.46 16.92 2.03
C VAL A 24 -8.50 16.53 3.08
N ALA A 25 -9.18 15.39 2.87
CA ALA A 25 -10.02 14.82 3.91
C ALA A 25 -9.20 14.62 5.21
N PRO A 26 -9.80 14.82 6.40
CA PRO A 26 -9.05 14.72 7.66
C PRO A 26 -8.29 13.41 7.78
N LEU A 27 -6.97 13.51 8.00
CA LEU A 27 -6.14 12.35 8.25
C LEU A 27 -6.53 11.71 9.57
N ILE A 28 -6.59 10.38 9.59
CA ILE A 28 -6.84 9.60 10.80
C ILE A 28 -5.50 9.13 11.38
N LYS A 29 -5.38 9.13 12.70
CA LYS A 29 -4.20 8.57 13.37
C LYS A 29 -4.18 7.07 13.20
N THR A 30 -3.00 6.51 12.92
CA THR A 30 -2.85 5.06 12.89
C THR A 30 -2.94 4.46 14.29
N SER A 31 -3.53 3.27 14.40
CA SER A 31 -3.65 2.54 15.67
C SER A 31 -2.99 1.15 15.61
N PRO A 32 -2.62 0.59 16.77
CA PRO A 32 -2.11 -0.79 16.85
C PRO A 32 -3.12 -1.87 16.44
N GLN A 33 -4.41 -1.54 16.37
CA GLN A 33 -5.46 -2.44 15.92
C GLN A 33 -5.74 -2.30 14.42
N GLY A 34 -5.25 -1.23 13.80
CA GLY A 34 -5.39 -0.96 12.38
C GLY A 34 -4.61 -1.93 11.49
N LEU A 35 -5.21 -2.34 10.37
CA LEU A 35 -4.54 -3.19 9.40
C LEU A 35 -3.48 -2.40 8.62
N MET A 36 -2.25 -2.92 8.55
CA MET A 36 -1.31 -2.54 7.50
C MET A 36 -1.76 -3.14 6.18
N LYS A 37 -2.70 -2.48 5.52
CA LYS A 37 -3.44 -3.00 4.36
C LYS A 37 -2.99 -2.37 3.03
N CYS A 38 -3.66 -2.78 1.96
CA CYS A 38 -3.39 -2.30 0.61
C CYS A 38 -3.71 -0.81 0.44
N VAL A 39 -3.07 -0.21 -0.57
CA VAL A 39 -3.39 1.13 -1.08
C VAL A 39 -4.75 1.21 -1.79
N ASP A 40 -5.36 0.06 -2.08
CA ASP A 40 -6.63 -0.12 -2.79
C ASP A 40 -7.75 0.74 -2.20
N GLY A 41 -8.45 1.47 -3.07
CA GLY A 41 -9.51 2.40 -2.68
C GLY A 41 -10.87 1.76 -2.48
N ARG A 42 -11.02 0.48 -2.80
CA ARG A 42 -12.30 -0.24 -2.70
C ARG A 42 -12.74 -0.48 -1.25
N PRO A 43 -14.06 -0.64 -1.02
CA PRO A 43 -14.60 -1.07 0.27
C PRO A 43 -14.02 -2.40 0.74
N SER A 44 -13.80 -2.48 2.05
CA SER A 44 -13.29 -3.67 2.77
C SER A 44 -14.37 -4.30 3.63
N ASP A 45 -14.33 -5.63 3.79
CA ASP A 45 -15.14 -6.38 4.75
C ASP A 45 -14.68 -6.23 6.20
N HIS A 46 -13.46 -5.73 6.41
CA HIS A 46 -12.88 -5.51 7.74
C HIS A 46 -13.03 -4.04 8.20
N PRO A 47 -13.32 -3.78 9.50
CA PRO A 47 -13.53 -2.41 10.00
C PRO A 47 -12.25 -1.66 10.40
N ALA A 48 -11.12 -2.34 10.63
CA ALA A 48 -9.88 -1.73 11.13
C ALA A 48 -9.07 -1.00 10.04
N MET A 49 -9.64 0.08 9.51
CA MET A 49 -9.10 0.88 8.39
C MET A 49 -8.10 1.97 8.82
N ASP A 50 -7.82 2.05 10.10
CA ASP A 50 -6.92 3.00 10.76
C ASP A 50 -5.48 2.47 10.92
N GLY A 51 -5.03 1.59 10.02
CA GLY A 51 -3.61 1.21 9.90
C GLY A 51 -2.98 1.79 8.62
N PRO A 52 -1.64 1.73 8.48
CA PRO A 52 -0.95 2.29 7.32
C PRO A 52 -1.33 1.60 6.01
N LYS A 53 -1.40 2.37 4.92
CA LYS A 53 -1.70 1.89 3.56
C LYS A 53 -0.42 1.70 2.76
N SER A 54 -0.23 0.48 2.26
CA SER A 54 0.99 0.03 1.62
C SER A 54 0.71 -0.89 0.45
N LEU A 55 1.64 -1.00 -0.50
CA LEU A 55 1.46 -1.80 -1.71
C LEU A 55 1.20 -3.28 -1.39
N GLY A 56 -0.05 -3.73 -1.54
CA GLY A 56 -0.47 -5.10 -1.21
C GLY A 56 -0.35 -5.47 0.28
N GLY A 57 -0.36 -4.49 1.18
CA GLY A 57 -0.13 -4.73 2.62
C GLY A 57 1.31 -5.12 2.90
N VAL A 58 1.52 -6.21 3.64
CA VAL A 58 2.87 -6.67 4.03
C VAL A 58 3.79 -6.98 2.84
N TYR A 59 3.25 -7.23 1.65
CA TYR A 59 4.02 -7.46 0.43
C TYR A 59 4.87 -6.24 0.01
N ALA A 60 4.51 -5.03 0.42
CA ALA A 60 5.31 -3.83 0.22
C ALA A 60 6.70 -3.95 0.84
N ILE A 61 6.77 -4.49 2.06
CA ILE A 61 8.04 -4.69 2.78
C ILE A 61 8.84 -5.80 2.10
N ALA A 62 8.17 -6.90 1.72
CA ALA A 62 8.82 -8.04 1.09
C ALA A 62 9.47 -7.67 -0.24
N THR A 63 8.71 -7.02 -1.14
CA THR A 63 9.18 -6.56 -2.45
C THR A 63 10.30 -5.53 -2.35
N ASN A 64 10.19 -4.58 -1.42
CA ASN A 64 11.22 -3.57 -1.23
C ASN A 64 12.54 -4.19 -0.75
N ARG A 65 12.49 -5.18 0.16
CA ARG A 65 13.67 -5.87 0.70
C ARG A 65 14.15 -7.05 -0.13
N GLY A 66 13.44 -7.45 -1.18
CA GLY A 66 13.77 -8.62 -1.99
C GLY A 66 13.54 -9.96 -1.27
N VAL A 67 12.61 -9.98 -0.31
CA VAL A 67 12.21 -11.20 0.40
C VAL A 67 11.18 -11.95 -0.46
N THR A 68 11.53 -13.16 -0.88
CA THR A 68 10.72 -13.94 -1.82
C THR A 68 10.18 -15.26 -1.26
N ASP A 69 10.52 -15.62 -0.03
CA ASP A 69 10.12 -16.89 0.59
C ASP A 69 9.13 -16.70 1.75
N ILE A 70 8.46 -17.79 2.10
CA ILE A 70 7.41 -17.82 3.12
C ILE A 70 7.96 -17.52 4.53
N GLU A 71 9.15 -18.01 4.86
CA GLU A 71 9.75 -17.75 6.18
C GLU A 71 10.04 -16.26 6.36
N GLY A 72 10.58 -15.61 5.33
CA GLY A 72 10.79 -14.17 5.32
C GLY A 72 9.48 -13.37 5.39
N LEU A 73 8.43 -13.83 4.70
CA LEU A 73 7.10 -13.22 4.80
C LEU A 73 6.54 -13.29 6.24
N LYS A 74 6.68 -14.44 6.92
CA LYS A 74 6.26 -14.59 8.32
C LYS A 74 7.02 -13.65 9.26
N LYS A 75 8.34 -13.51 9.08
CA LYS A 75 9.17 -12.55 9.85
C LYS A 75 8.73 -11.10 9.63
N ILE A 76 8.32 -10.76 8.41
CA ILE A 76 7.75 -9.44 8.12
C ILE A 76 6.43 -9.24 8.89
N CYS A 77 5.56 -10.25 8.93
CA CYS A 77 4.33 -10.16 9.74
C CYS A 77 4.64 -9.95 11.23
N GLU A 78 5.65 -10.63 11.77
CA GLU A 78 6.13 -10.41 13.14
C GLU A 78 6.60 -8.97 13.37
N GLU A 79 7.45 -8.45 12.47
CA GLU A 79 7.93 -7.06 12.56
C GLU A 79 6.79 -6.04 12.51
N VAL A 80 5.78 -6.25 11.66
CA VAL A 80 4.62 -5.35 11.55
C VAL A 80 3.84 -5.31 12.87
N LYS A 81 3.65 -6.45 13.53
CA LYS A 81 3.03 -6.51 14.86
C LYS A 81 3.88 -5.77 15.91
N GLU A 82 5.18 -6.01 15.90
CA GLU A 82 6.12 -5.35 16.83
C GLU A 82 6.11 -3.82 16.67
N LYS A 83 5.89 -3.32 15.45
CA LYS A 83 5.83 -1.89 15.12
C LYS A 83 4.42 -1.29 15.27
N GLY A 84 3.47 -2.03 15.84
CA GLY A 84 2.17 -1.50 16.22
C GLY A 84 1.19 -1.39 15.05
N SER A 85 1.09 -2.43 14.23
CA SER A 85 0.00 -2.59 13.26
C SER A 85 -0.36 -4.07 13.09
N VAL A 86 -1.56 -4.36 12.60
CA VAL A 86 -1.96 -5.73 12.28
C VAL A 86 -1.51 -6.05 10.84
N PRO A 87 -0.65 -7.05 10.60
CA PRO A 87 -0.21 -7.40 9.25
C PRO A 87 -1.38 -7.93 8.44
N SER A 88 -1.53 -7.49 7.19
CA SER A 88 -2.54 -8.05 6.30
C SER A 88 -2.09 -8.19 4.85
N CYS A 89 -2.81 -9.04 4.14
CA CYS A 89 -2.95 -9.00 2.69
C CYS A 89 -4.45 -9.01 2.35
N HIS A 90 -4.77 -8.93 1.06
CA HIS A 90 -6.15 -8.95 0.62
C HIS A 90 -6.31 -9.68 -0.71
N GLY A 91 -7.56 -10.00 -1.04
CA GLY A 91 -8.01 -10.25 -2.40
C GLY A 91 -9.30 -9.49 -2.66
N ASP A 92 -10.16 -10.05 -3.51
CA ASP A 92 -11.49 -9.51 -3.77
C ASP A 92 -12.50 -10.63 -4.08
N GLU A 93 -13.76 -10.25 -4.26
CA GLU A 93 -14.87 -11.15 -4.57
C GLU A 93 -14.92 -11.65 -6.02
N HIS A 94 -14.00 -11.20 -6.90
CA HIS A 94 -14.05 -11.45 -8.34
C HIS A 94 -12.91 -12.34 -8.84
N ALA A 95 -11.76 -12.34 -8.17
CA ALA A 95 -10.56 -13.03 -8.62
C ALA A 95 -10.38 -14.39 -7.93
N HIS A 96 -10.17 -15.43 -8.75
CA HIS A 96 -9.77 -16.75 -8.30
C HIS A 96 -8.43 -17.17 -8.91
N PRO A 97 -7.50 -17.77 -8.13
CA PRO A 97 -7.60 -17.99 -6.68
C PRO A 97 -7.49 -16.68 -5.87
N ALA A 98 -8.01 -16.67 -4.65
CA ALA A 98 -7.63 -15.61 -3.70
C ALA A 98 -6.12 -15.73 -3.42
N PRO A 99 -5.40 -14.72 -2.89
CA PRO A 99 -5.43 -13.25 -3.03
C PRO A 99 -5.16 -12.66 -4.43
N MET A 100 -5.43 -13.32 -5.57
CA MET A 100 -5.13 -12.70 -6.88
C MET A 100 -5.96 -11.43 -7.19
N GLY A 101 -6.93 -11.08 -6.35
CA GLY A 101 -7.64 -9.80 -6.36
C GLY A 101 -6.78 -8.60 -5.90
N CYS A 102 -5.62 -8.85 -5.31
CA CYS A 102 -4.62 -7.81 -5.07
C CYS A 102 -3.82 -7.53 -6.36
N GLY A 103 -4.08 -6.38 -6.98
CA GLY A 103 -3.37 -5.96 -8.19
C GLY A 103 -1.85 -5.94 -8.03
N PHE A 104 -1.35 -5.49 -6.86
CA PHE A 104 0.08 -5.45 -6.59
C PHE A 104 0.72 -6.84 -6.51
N PHE A 105 0.13 -7.77 -5.74
CA PHE A 105 0.64 -9.14 -5.65
C PHE A 105 0.58 -9.85 -7.01
N LYS A 106 -0.49 -9.63 -7.79
CA LYS A 106 -0.61 -10.15 -9.16
C LYS A 106 0.52 -9.65 -10.06
N LEU A 107 0.85 -8.37 -10.03
CA LEU A 107 1.99 -7.84 -10.80
C LEU A 107 3.32 -8.43 -10.30
N TRP A 108 3.50 -8.56 -8.99
CA TRP A 108 4.71 -9.15 -8.41
C TRP A 108 4.90 -10.61 -8.82
N SER A 109 3.85 -11.45 -8.70
CA SER A 109 3.88 -12.87 -9.05
C SER A 109 4.10 -13.11 -10.55
N GLN A 110 3.65 -12.18 -11.39
CA GLN A 110 3.83 -12.22 -12.85
C GLN A 110 5.16 -11.59 -13.32
N SER A 111 6.08 -11.27 -12.41
CA SER A 111 7.36 -10.63 -12.73
C SER A 111 7.20 -9.31 -13.50
N LYS A 112 6.15 -8.54 -13.18
CA LYS A 112 5.84 -7.25 -13.81
C LYS A 112 6.38 -6.04 -13.03
N LEU A 113 6.89 -6.26 -11.83
CA LEU A 113 7.58 -5.23 -11.05
C LEU A 113 9.07 -5.22 -11.43
N GLU A 114 9.49 -4.22 -12.20
CA GLU A 114 10.86 -4.12 -12.72
C GLU A 114 11.90 -4.10 -11.58
N GLY A 115 12.95 -4.92 -11.72
CA GLY A 115 14.02 -5.00 -10.72
C GLY A 115 13.63 -5.68 -9.40
N ILE A 116 12.41 -6.21 -9.28
CA ILE A 116 11.91 -6.92 -8.10
C ILE A 116 11.71 -8.40 -8.47
N PRO A 117 12.51 -9.33 -7.91
CA PRO A 117 12.32 -10.76 -8.15
C PRO A 117 10.92 -11.21 -7.71
N PRO A 118 10.23 -12.08 -8.48
CA PRO A 118 8.92 -12.60 -8.09
C PRO A 118 9.02 -13.44 -6.79
N PRO A 119 7.91 -13.60 -6.05
CA PRO A 119 7.85 -14.49 -4.91
C PRO A 119 8.06 -15.94 -5.37
N LYS A 120 8.60 -16.78 -4.49
CA LYS A 120 8.72 -18.24 -4.65
C LYS A 120 7.48 -18.98 -4.13
N PHE A 121 6.41 -18.24 -3.90
CA PHE A 121 5.15 -18.72 -3.38
C PHE A 121 4.00 -18.12 -4.18
N ASP A 122 2.89 -18.85 -4.28
CA ASP A 122 1.67 -18.37 -4.92
C ASP A 122 0.80 -17.55 -3.95
N SER A 123 -0.36 -17.11 -4.44
CA SER A 123 -1.28 -16.28 -3.68
C SER A 123 -1.79 -17.02 -2.43
N GLU A 124 -2.18 -18.28 -2.55
CA GLU A 124 -2.77 -19.06 -1.46
C GLU A 124 -1.72 -19.42 -0.40
N GLU A 125 -0.51 -19.76 -0.81
CA GLU A 125 0.64 -19.96 0.10
C GLU A 125 0.97 -18.69 0.89
N GLY A 126 1.03 -17.54 0.21
CA GLY A 126 1.26 -16.24 0.84
C GLY A 126 0.15 -15.86 1.84
N LYS A 127 -1.12 -16.05 1.46
CA LYS A 127 -2.28 -15.86 2.35
C LYS A 127 -2.17 -16.74 3.60
N ALA A 128 -1.95 -18.03 3.40
CA ALA A 128 -1.87 -19.00 4.49
C ALA A 128 -0.75 -18.62 5.48
N ALA A 129 0.42 -18.23 4.97
CA ALA A 129 1.54 -17.82 5.81
C ALA A 129 1.25 -16.56 6.64
N ILE A 130 0.57 -15.57 6.06
CA ILE A 130 0.18 -14.34 6.77
C ILE A 130 -0.81 -14.67 7.88
N LEU A 131 -1.82 -15.49 7.60
CA LEU A 131 -2.80 -15.94 8.61
C LEU A 131 -2.15 -16.75 9.73
N GLU A 132 -1.23 -17.66 9.38
CA GLU A 132 -0.51 -18.49 10.34
C GLU A 132 0.43 -17.65 11.23
N ALA A 133 0.95 -16.54 10.71
CA ALA A 133 1.70 -15.55 11.49
C ALA A 133 0.80 -14.61 12.33
N GLY A 134 -0.51 -14.85 12.39
CA GLY A 134 -1.47 -14.04 13.14
C GLY A 134 -1.87 -12.73 12.46
N GLY A 135 -1.70 -12.65 11.14
CA GLY A 135 -2.22 -11.55 10.32
C GLY A 135 -3.66 -11.75 9.88
N VAL A 136 -4.13 -10.83 9.04
CA VAL A 136 -5.51 -10.79 8.54
C VAL A 136 -5.53 -10.89 7.02
N TYR A 137 -6.55 -11.56 6.49
CA TYR A 137 -6.91 -11.51 5.08
C TYR A 137 -8.16 -10.65 4.92
N GLU A 138 -8.06 -9.59 4.14
CA GLU A 138 -9.15 -8.67 3.79
C GLU A 138 -9.78 -9.10 2.46
N CYS A 139 -11.11 -9.02 2.36
CA CYS A 139 -11.84 -9.21 1.10
C CYS A 139 -12.43 -7.89 0.64
N LEU A 140 -12.00 -7.42 -0.54
CA LEU A 140 -12.52 -6.19 -1.12
C LEU A 140 -13.74 -6.45 -2.01
N ALA A 141 -14.67 -5.50 -2.00
CA ALA A 141 -15.91 -5.56 -2.78
C ALA A 141 -15.93 -4.50 -3.88
N GLY A 142 -16.67 -4.77 -4.95
CA GLY A 142 -16.87 -3.83 -6.05
C GLY A 142 -15.66 -3.63 -6.96
N SER A 143 -15.73 -2.57 -7.77
CA SER A 143 -14.76 -2.25 -8.81
C SER A 143 -13.88 -1.06 -8.44
N HIS A 144 -12.69 -1.02 -9.04
CA HIS A 144 -11.77 0.11 -8.95
C HIS A 144 -12.35 1.34 -9.65
N GLU A 145 -12.45 2.44 -8.91
CA GLU A 145 -12.87 3.75 -9.40
C GLU A 145 -11.98 4.88 -8.84
N GLU A 146 -10.73 4.57 -8.47
CA GLU A 146 -9.81 5.53 -7.88
C GLU A 146 -9.57 6.72 -8.82
N LYS A 147 -9.71 7.95 -8.29
CA LYS A 147 -9.60 9.19 -9.07
C LYS A 147 -8.26 9.91 -8.89
N VAL A 148 -7.56 9.61 -7.78
CA VAL A 148 -6.31 10.24 -7.37
C VAL A 148 -5.48 9.27 -6.54
N VAL A 149 -4.17 9.51 -6.49
CA VAL A 149 -3.23 8.85 -5.59
C VAL A 149 -2.79 9.85 -4.52
N TYR A 150 -3.12 9.59 -3.27
CA TYR A 150 -2.56 10.32 -2.14
C TYR A 150 -1.25 9.68 -1.72
N ILE A 151 -0.18 10.47 -1.68
CA ILE A 151 1.13 10.05 -1.16
C ILE A 151 1.35 10.79 0.15
N ASN A 152 1.13 10.12 1.27
CA ASN A 152 1.09 10.74 2.58
C ASN A 152 2.47 10.71 3.28
N PHE A 153 3.02 11.89 3.57
CA PHE A 153 4.26 12.06 4.32
C PHE A 153 4.03 12.42 5.81
N VAL A 154 2.77 12.56 6.26
CA VAL A 154 2.45 12.90 7.64
C VAL A 154 2.53 11.64 8.52
N GLU A 155 3.57 11.58 9.36
CA GLU A 155 3.87 10.41 10.19
C GLU A 155 2.72 9.96 11.10
N GLY A 156 2.50 8.65 11.19
CA GLY A 156 1.49 8.07 12.09
C GLY A 156 0.05 8.40 11.71
N THR A 157 -0.20 8.79 10.47
CA THR A 157 -1.54 9.07 9.95
C THR A 157 -1.82 8.32 8.65
N THR A 158 -3.08 8.26 8.25
CA THR A 158 -3.54 7.64 6.99
C THR A 158 -4.86 8.28 6.55
N LEU A 159 -5.33 7.92 5.35
CA LEU A 159 -6.73 8.05 4.94
C LEU A 159 -7.41 6.67 4.94
N ALA A 160 -8.69 6.62 5.33
CA ALA A 160 -9.52 5.43 5.17
C ALA A 160 -10.07 5.37 3.72
N PRO A 161 -10.32 4.16 3.17
CA PRO A 161 -11.00 4.02 1.89
C PRO A 161 -12.41 4.65 1.93
N ASN A 162 -12.82 5.24 0.80
CA ASN A 162 -14.16 5.77 0.61
C ASN A 162 -14.73 5.19 -0.69
N GLY A 163 -15.72 4.29 -0.56
CA GLY A 163 -16.31 3.59 -1.71
C GLY A 163 -16.97 4.53 -2.74
N ASP A 164 -17.49 5.68 -2.29
CA ASP A 164 -18.17 6.65 -3.17
C ASP A 164 -17.19 7.65 -3.81
N ASP A 165 -15.98 7.78 -3.26
CA ASP A 165 -14.93 8.67 -3.75
C ASP A 165 -13.55 8.03 -3.58
N GLN A 166 -13.33 6.97 -4.36
CA GLN A 166 -12.14 6.15 -4.22
C GLN A 166 -10.86 6.91 -4.56
N ALA A 167 -9.80 6.61 -3.81
CA ALA A 167 -8.45 7.08 -4.06
C ALA A 167 -7.48 5.96 -3.67
N PHE A 168 -6.36 5.87 -4.39
CA PHE A 168 -5.23 5.10 -3.89
C PHE A 168 -4.56 5.89 -2.77
N VAL A 169 -4.25 5.24 -1.66
CA VAL A 169 -3.57 5.87 -0.52
C VAL A 169 -2.24 5.16 -0.28
N VAL A 170 -1.14 5.88 -0.46
CA VAL A 170 0.22 5.40 -0.22
C VAL A 170 0.77 6.15 0.98
N ASP A 171 0.88 5.50 2.13
CA ASP A 171 1.59 6.09 3.26
C ASP A 171 3.10 5.99 3.00
N ALA A 172 3.73 7.11 2.63
CA ALA A 172 5.16 7.18 2.35
C ALA A 172 5.99 7.19 3.64
N TRP A 173 5.45 7.78 4.72
CA TRP A 173 6.13 7.89 6.01
C TRP A 173 6.52 6.53 6.61
N MET A 174 5.75 5.46 6.35
CA MET A 174 6.08 4.13 6.87
C MET A 174 7.39 3.55 6.30
N THR A 175 7.91 4.09 5.19
CA THR A 175 9.24 3.69 4.70
C THR A 175 10.34 3.95 5.74
N GLY A 176 10.24 5.04 6.51
CA GLY A 176 11.13 5.31 7.64
C GLY A 176 10.93 4.28 8.76
N THR A 177 9.69 4.02 9.15
CA THR A 177 9.32 3.02 10.18
C THR A 177 9.89 1.63 9.89
N TYR A 178 9.85 1.19 8.64
CA TYR A 178 10.29 -0.14 8.22
C TYR A 178 11.69 -0.14 7.55
N ASN A 179 12.44 0.96 7.61
CA ASN A 179 13.77 1.08 7.00
C ASN A 179 13.79 0.57 5.54
N LEU A 180 12.83 1.05 4.74
CA LEU A 180 12.68 0.70 3.34
C LEU A 180 13.47 1.66 2.46
N ASP A 181 13.90 1.19 1.30
CA ASP A 181 14.42 2.05 0.24
C ASP A 181 13.27 2.92 -0.29
N VAL A 182 13.27 4.20 0.07
CA VAL A 182 12.19 5.15 -0.23
C VAL A 182 12.03 5.36 -1.74
N PRO A 183 13.09 5.66 -2.53
CA PRO A 183 12.97 5.74 -3.98
C PRO A 183 12.37 4.47 -4.61
N LYS A 184 12.86 3.29 -4.20
CA LYS A 184 12.37 2.00 -4.72
C LYS A 184 10.89 1.80 -4.39
N TYR A 185 10.46 2.14 -3.17
CA TYR A 185 9.06 2.02 -2.75
C TYR A 185 8.13 2.93 -3.56
N LEU A 186 8.48 4.21 -3.70
CA LEU A 186 7.64 5.18 -4.41
C LEU A 186 7.61 4.95 -5.93
N VAL A 187 8.73 4.50 -6.53
CA VAL A 187 8.76 4.09 -7.93
C VAL A 187 7.90 2.84 -8.16
N ALA A 188 7.96 1.86 -7.25
CA ALA A 188 7.09 0.68 -7.32
C ALA A 188 5.61 1.06 -7.19
N ALA A 189 5.27 2.03 -6.33
CA ALA A 189 3.91 2.54 -6.18
C ALA A 189 3.40 3.17 -7.49
N ALA A 190 4.18 4.09 -8.08
CA ALA A 190 3.83 4.71 -9.35
C ALA A 190 3.67 3.67 -10.47
N SER A 191 4.64 2.75 -10.60
CA SER A 191 4.58 1.68 -11.60
C SER A 191 3.38 0.76 -11.42
N THR A 192 2.97 0.49 -10.17
CA THR A 192 1.79 -0.32 -9.88
C THR A 192 0.52 0.35 -10.40
N VAL A 193 0.33 1.64 -10.10
CA VAL A 193 -0.85 2.39 -10.57
C VAL A 193 -0.88 2.46 -12.10
N GLU A 194 0.26 2.74 -12.73
CA GLU A 194 0.38 2.78 -14.20
C GLU A 194 -0.01 1.46 -14.85
N GLN A 195 0.52 0.34 -14.33
CA GLN A 195 0.29 -0.99 -14.90
C GLN A 195 -1.14 -1.51 -14.66
N LEU A 196 -1.80 -1.04 -13.60
CA LEU A 196 -3.21 -1.33 -13.33
C LEU A 196 -4.16 -0.37 -14.06
N GLY A 197 -3.65 0.61 -14.81
CA GLY A 197 -4.46 1.58 -15.54
C GLY A 197 -5.16 2.60 -14.64
N GLY A 198 -4.62 2.84 -13.44
CA GLY A 198 -5.16 3.81 -12.49
C GLY A 198 -4.88 5.28 -12.85
N PRO A 199 -5.33 6.23 -12.02
CA PRO A 199 -5.20 7.65 -12.30
C PRO A 199 -3.74 8.11 -12.17
N LEU A 200 -3.23 8.77 -13.21
CA LEU A 200 -1.90 9.40 -13.20
C LEU A 200 -1.94 10.79 -12.57
N LYS A 201 -2.57 10.88 -11.39
CA LYS A 201 -2.78 12.12 -10.64
C LYS A 201 -2.41 11.89 -9.18
N ALA A 202 -1.41 12.61 -8.68
CA ALA A 202 -0.89 12.45 -7.33
C ALA A 202 -0.97 13.74 -6.52
N LYS A 203 -1.39 13.60 -5.25
CA LYS A 203 -1.32 14.65 -4.23
C LYS A 203 -0.40 14.20 -3.12
N LEU A 204 0.73 14.88 -2.96
CA LEU A 204 1.71 14.60 -1.92
C LEU A 204 1.33 15.39 -0.69
N ILE A 205 0.85 14.69 0.34
CA ILE A 205 0.36 15.32 1.57
C ILE A 205 1.55 15.54 2.50
N VAL A 206 1.77 16.79 2.88
CA VAL A 206 2.83 17.18 3.83
C VAL A 206 2.21 17.78 5.10
N PRO A 207 2.92 17.73 6.25
CA PRO A 207 2.48 18.41 7.45
C PRO A 207 2.26 19.90 7.18
N GLY A 208 1.27 20.50 7.84
CA GLY A 208 1.13 21.95 7.84
C GLY A 208 2.38 22.63 8.43
N PRO A 209 2.61 23.92 8.14
CA PRO A 209 3.66 24.67 8.81
C PRO A 209 3.47 24.59 10.34
N PRO A 210 4.56 24.51 11.13
CA PRO A 210 4.44 24.55 12.58
C PRO A 210 3.68 25.82 13.00
N PRO A 211 2.84 25.75 14.04
CA PRO A 211 2.09 26.90 14.54
C PRO A 211 2.99 28.04 15.03
#